data_AF-A0A532AMT5-F1
#
_entry.id   AF-A0A532AMT5-F1
#
_cell.length_a   1.000
_cell.length_b   1.000
_cell.length_c   1.000
_cell.angle_alpha   90.00
_cell.angle_beta   90.00
_cell.angle_gamma   90.00
#
_symmetry.space_group_name_H-M   'P 1'
#
loop_
_entity.id
_entity.type
_entity.pdbx_description
1 polymer ?
#
loop_
_entity_poly.entity_id
_entity_poly.type
_entity_poly.pdbx_seq_one_letter_code
_entity_poly.pdbx_strand_id
1 'polypeptide(L)'
;MPEGVVPPSENKVLYWNRSTTEPARPISVERPRQELKRHKRKYAEGDLGENSFYFRGADGTLNLKAQNLMMFLQIAEGIDDRTWEHHLRAGDYSAWFRNQVKDKGLAEEAAVIEDDDSLDPRKSRAAIAEAVHRRYT
;
A
#
# COMPACT_ATOMS: atom_id res chain seq x y z
N MET A 1 -22.63 -17.95 23.39
CA MET A 1 -22.77 -18.63 22.09
C MET A 1 -23.81 -19.72 22.26
N PRO A 2 -24.82 -19.82 21.39
CA PRO A 2 -25.79 -20.93 21.48
C PRO A 2 -25.08 -22.28 21.26
N GLU A 3 -25.51 -23.31 21.98
CA GLU A 3 -24.95 -24.66 21.90
C GLU A 3 -25.12 -25.23 20.48
N GLY A 4 -24.07 -25.88 19.96
CA GLY A 4 -24.08 -26.54 18.66
C GLY A 4 -23.52 -25.73 17.47
N VAL A 5 -23.04 -24.50 17.70
CA VAL A 5 -22.47 -23.67 16.63
C VAL A 5 -20.96 -23.87 16.52
N VAL A 6 -20.51 -24.50 15.43
CA VAL A 6 -19.09 -24.55 15.06
C VAL A 6 -18.66 -23.15 14.58
N PRO A 7 -17.63 -22.53 15.18
CA PRO A 7 -17.16 -21.24 14.74
C PRO A 7 -16.64 -21.31 13.29
N PRO A 8 -17.10 -20.44 12.39
CA PRO A 8 -16.64 -20.43 11.01
C PRO A 8 -15.14 -20.12 10.90
N SER A 9 -14.48 -20.71 9.90
CA SER A 9 -13.15 -20.32 9.45
C SER A 9 -13.13 -18.85 8.98
N GLU A 10 -11.94 -18.23 8.97
CA GLU A 10 -11.75 -16.83 8.53
C GLU A 10 -12.54 -16.50 7.24
N ASN A 11 -13.27 -15.37 7.25
CA ASN A 11 -14.18 -14.86 6.21
C ASN A 11 -15.59 -15.48 6.08
N LYS A 12 -16.05 -16.31 7.02
CA LYS A 12 -17.45 -16.77 7.06
C LYS A 12 -18.17 -16.20 8.28
N VAL A 13 -19.41 -15.75 8.11
CA VAL A 13 -20.31 -15.33 9.21
C VAL A 13 -21.58 -16.17 9.19
N LEU A 14 -22.24 -16.27 10.33
CA LEU A 14 -23.52 -16.98 10.43
C LEU A 14 -24.66 -15.99 10.23
N TYR A 15 -25.51 -16.29 9.25
CA TYR A 15 -26.73 -15.55 9.00
C TYR A 15 -27.91 -16.29 9.61
N TRP A 16 -28.65 -15.61 10.49
CA TRP A 16 -29.89 -16.12 11.08
C TRP A 16 -31.03 -15.13 10.83
N ASN A 17 -32.07 -15.59 10.14
CA ASN A 17 -33.30 -14.82 9.96
C ASN A 17 -34.29 -15.20 11.07
N ARG A 18 -34.58 -14.25 11.97
CA ARG A 18 -35.48 -14.46 13.11
C ARG A 18 -36.96 -14.50 12.72
N SER A 19 -37.30 -14.10 11.49
CA SER A 19 -38.66 -14.11 10.95
C SER A 19 -39.00 -15.44 10.26
N THR A 20 -38.01 -16.31 10.05
CA THR A 20 -38.20 -17.68 9.53
C THR A 20 -37.72 -18.69 10.56
N THR A 21 -38.31 -19.89 10.59
CA THR A 21 -37.89 -20.98 11.48
C THR A 21 -36.62 -21.69 10.96
N GLU A 22 -35.91 -21.08 10.02
CA GLU A 22 -34.76 -21.68 9.36
C GLU A 22 -33.52 -21.63 10.27
N PRO A 23 -32.72 -22.70 10.28
CA PRO A 23 -31.48 -22.73 11.04
C PRO A 23 -30.47 -21.71 10.49
N ALA A 24 -29.58 -21.23 11.37
CA ALA A 24 -28.51 -20.32 10.97
C ALA A 24 -27.64 -20.98 9.88
N ARG A 25 -27.38 -20.24 8.80
CA ARG A 25 -26.58 -20.71 7.67
C ARG A 25 -25.28 -19.93 7.56
N PRO A 26 -24.14 -20.59 7.24
CA PRO A 26 -22.90 -19.89 6.98
C PRO A 26 -23.01 -19.13 5.65
N ILE A 27 -22.70 -17.85 5.67
CA ILE A 27 -22.55 -17.01 4.47
C ILE A 27 -21.11 -16.52 4.37
N SER A 28 -20.60 -16.44 3.14
CA SER A 28 -19.32 -15.80 2.86
C SER A 28 -19.53 -14.29 2.82
N VAL A 29 -18.76 -13.55 3.62
CA VAL A 29 -18.75 -12.08 3.52
C VAL A 29 -17.71 -11.71 2.50
N GLU A 30 -18.12 -11.19 1.35
CA GLU A 30 -17.18 -10.49 0.47
C GLU A 30 -16.67 -9.25 1.21
N ARG A 31 -15.34 -9.10 1.34
CA ARG A 31 -14.75 -7.93 1.99
C ARG A 31 -15.28 -6.65 1.35
N PRO A 32 -15.59 -5.59 2.11
CA PRO A 32 -16.15 -4.38 1.56
C PRO A 32 -15.21 -3.77 0.50
N ARG A 33 -15.58 -3.85 -0.77
CA ARG A 33 -14.89 -3.15 -1.88
C ARG A 33 -14.83 -1.63 -1.68
N GLN A 34 -15.69 -1.09 -0.81
CA GLN A 34 -15.91 0.33 -0.62
C GLN A 34 -14.89 1.01 0.32
N GLU A 35 -14.38 0.29 1.32
CA GLU A 35 -13.32 0.81 2.21
C GLU A 35 -12.01 1.02 1.44
N LEU A 36 -11.65 0.06 0.57
CA LEU A 36 -10.48 0.16 -0.31
C LEU A 36 -10.53 1.38 -1.23
N LYS A 37 -11.70 1.75 -1.77
CA LYS A 37 -11.84 2.91 -2.67
C LYS A 37 -11.73 4.26 -1.95
N ARG A 38 -12.27 4.41 -0.73
CA ARG A 38 -12.15 5.66 0.05
C ARG A 38 -10.71 5.91 0.52
N HIS A 39 -9.99 4.86 0.91
CA HIS A 39 -8.57 4.98 1.29
C HIS A 39 -7.66 5.31 0.09
N LYS A 40 -7.90 4.71 -1.08
CA LYS A 40 -7.09 4.97 -2.29
C LYS A 40 -6.97 6.44 -2.66
N ARG A 41 -8.10 7.16 -2.71
CA ARG A 41 -8.13 8.58 -3.11
C ARG A 41 -7.46 9.48 -2.07
N LYS A 42 -7.60 9.15 -0.78
CA LYS A 42 -6.99 9.89 0.32
C LYS A 42 -5.46 9.82 0.30
N TYR A 43 -4.85 8.69 -0.08
CA TYR A 43 -3.39 8.53 -0.09
C TYR A 43 -2.74 8.85 -1.44
N ALA A 44 -3.50 8.71 -2.53
CA ALA A 44 -3.07 9.19 -3.84
C ALA A 44 -2.91 10.71 -3.84
N GLU A 45 -3.94 11.44 -3.37
CA GLU A 45 -4.02 12.90 -3.56
C GLU A 45 -4.04 13.69 -2.24
N GLY A 46 -4.36 13.07 -1.10
CA GLY A 46 -4.47 13.76 0.19
C GLY A 46 -3.15 13.86 0.97
N ASP A 47 -2.99 14.91 1.76
CA ASP A 47 -1.79 15.18 2.55
C ASP A 47 -1.62 14.19 3.71
N LEU A 48 -0.52 13.44 3.69
CA LEU A 48 -0.10 12.50 4.75
C LEU A 48 0.50 13.21 5.98
N GLY A 49 0.76 14.52 5.91
CA GLY A 49 1.28 15.32 7.01
C GLY A 49 2.66 14.87 7.45
N GLU A 50 2.78 14.48 8.72
CA GLU A 50 4.01 13.90 9.29
C GLU A 50 4.37 12.53 8.68
N ASN A 51 3.42 11.87 8.02
CA ASN A 51 3.61 10.56 7.40
C ASN A 51 4.11 10.64 5.95
N SER A 52 4.53 11.84 5.52
CA SER A 52 5.08 12.08 4.18
C SER A 52 6.40 11.36 3.96
N PHE A 53 6.70 11.04 2.71
CA PHE A 53 8.02 10.57 2.34
C PHE A 53 8.97 11.75 2.19
N TYR A 54 10.24 11.54 2.51
CA TYR A 54 11.28 12.56 2.35
C TYR A 54 12.41 11.98 1.52
N PHE A 55 12.60 12.51 0.32
CA PHE A 55 13.77 12.20 -0.50
C PHE A 55 14.97 12.96 0.06
N ARG A 56 15.94 12.21 0.57
CA ARG A 56 17.17 12.69 1.15
C ARG A 56 18.35 12.20 0.33
N GLY A 57 19.16 13.14 -0.15
CA GLY A 57 20.41 12.80 -0.81
C GLY A 57 21.35 12.12 0.19
N ALA A 58 22.21 11.21 -0.29
CA ALA A 58 23.17 10.50 0.56
C ALA A 58 24.14 11.45 1.30
N ASP A 59 24.33 12.67 0.79
CA ASP A 59 25.14 13.73 1.38
C ASP A 59 24.33 14.71 2.27
N GLY A 60 23.02 14.49 2.42
CA GLY A 60 22.11 15.33 3.19
C GLY A 60 21.81 16.69 2.55
N THR A 61 22.24 16.95 1.32
CA THR A 61 22.04 18.25 0.64
C THR A 61 20.63 18.44 0.10
N LEU A 62 19.89 17.34 -0.09
CA LEU A 62 18.53 17.32 -0.60
C LEU A 62 17.56 16.86 0.49
N ASN A 63 16.41 17.52 0.61
CA ASN A 63 15.32 17.11 1.50
C ASN A 63 13.96 17.50 0.89
N LEU A 64 13.47 16.70 -0.06
CA LEU A 64 12.20 16.96 -0.74
C LEU A 64 11.07 16.17 -0.09
N LYS A 65 10.00 16.85 0.30
CA LYS A 65 8.81 16.25 0.92
C LYS A 65 7.81 15.79 -0.14
N ALA A 66 7.51 14.50 -0.15
CA ALA A 66 6.40 13.91 -0.90
C ALA A 66 5.22 13.63 0.04
N GLN A 67 4.24 14.53 0.01
CA GLN A 67 3.08 14.51 0.91
C GLN A 67 2.02 13.45 0.58
N ASN A 68 2.09 12.85 -0.60
CA ASN A 68 1.17 11.81 -1.07
C ASN A 68 1.85 11.01 -2.20
N LEU A 69 1.19 9.95 -2.68
CA LEU A 69 1.76 9.10 -3.73
C LEU A 69 1.96 9.84 -5.06
N MET A 70 1.05 10.74 -5.44
CA MET A 70 1.20 11.49 -6.71
C MET A 70 2.40 12.44 -6.67
N MET A 71 2.60 13.13 -5.54
CA MET A 71 3.78 13.98 -5.30
C MET A 71 5.06 13.13 -5.22
N PHE A 72 4.98 11.93 -4.65
CA PHE A 72 6.10 10.98 -4.67
C PHE A 72 6.52 10.65 -6.11
N LEU A 73 5.57 10.30 -6.99
CA LEU A 73 5.87 10.02 -8.40
C LEU A 73 6.44 11.24 -9.13
N GLN A 74 5.81 12.41 -8.93
CA GLN A 74 6.27 13.65 -9.56
C GLN A 74 7.69 14.03 -9.13
N ILE A 75 8.02 13.88 -7.84
CA ILE A 75 9.38 14.15 -7.35
C ILE A 75 10.34 13.07 -7.87
N ALA A 76 9.95 11.80 -7.85
CA ALA A 76 10.77 10.69 -8.32
C ALA A 76 11.25 10.90 -9.77
N GLU A 77 10.41 11.43 -10.66
CA GLU A 77 10.81 11.76 -12.04
C GLU A 77 11.97 12.78 -12.10
N GLY A 78 12.04 13.71 -11.15
CA GLY A 78 12.99 14.84 -11.14
C GLY A 78 14.25 14.65 -10.31
N ILE A 79 14.32 13.63 -9.43
CA ILE A 79 15.52 13.41 -8.61
C ILE A 79 16.62 12.67 -9.38
N ASP A 80 17.86 12.87 -8.94
CA ASP A 80 19.01 12.17 -9.46
C ASP A 80 19.02 10.68 -9.08
N ASP A 81 19.71 9.88 -9.89
CA ASP A 81 19.78 8.43 -9.75
C ASP A 81 20.45 8.00 -8.42
N ARG A 82 21.36 8.81 -7.85
CA ARG A 82 22.03 8.48 -6.58
C ARG A 82 21.11 8.65 -5.39
N THR A 83 20.32 9.73 -5.37
CA THR A 83 19.28 9.94 -4.34
C THR A 83 18.23 8.83 -4.40
N TRP A 84 17.80 8.45 -5.60
CA TRP A 84 16.86 7.34 -5.78
C TRP A 84 17.46 6.02 -5.26
N GLU A 85 18.67 5.67 -5.71
CA GLU A 85 19.32 4.43 -5.31
C GLU A 85 19.60 4.35 -3.81
N HIS A 86 19.92 5.48 -3.17
CA HIS A 86 20.13 5.54 -1.72
C HIS A 86 18.91 5.01 -0.95
N HIS A 87 17.71 5.45 -1.31
CA HIS A 87 16.47 4.99 -0.70
C HIS A 87 16.07 3.58 -1.13
N LEU A 88 16.31 3.24 -2.41
CA LEU A 88 16.04 1.91 -2.95
C LEU A 88 16.81 0.84 -2.15
N ARG A 89 18.11 1.02 -1.98
CA ARG A 89 18.98 0.07 -1.26
C ARG A 89 18.73 0.07 0.25
N ALA A 90 18.14 1.13 0.80
CA ALA A 90 17.74 1.20 2.20
C ALA A 90 16.39 0.49 2.48
N GLY A 91 15.62 0.14 1.44
CA GLY A 91 14.28 -0.42 1.59
C GLY A 91 13.22 0.60 2.02
N ASP A 92 13.51 1.90 1.79
CA ASP A 92 12.68 2.98 2.31
C ASP A 92 11.32 3.07 1.63
N TYR A 93 11.20 2.67 0.36
CA TYR A 93 9.95 2.75 -0.39
C TYR A 93 8.96 1.69 0.11
N SER A 94 9.38 0.43 0.21
CA SER A 94 8.52 -0.64 0.74
C SER A 94 8.12 -0.37 2.20
N ALA A 95 9.05 0.14 3.02
CA ALA A 95 8.77 0.53 4.39
C ALA A 95 7.73 1.65 4.46
N TRP A 96 7.86 2.69 3.64
CA TRP A 96 6.90 3.78 3.58
C TRP A 96 5.52 3.33 3.09
N PHE A 97 5.47 2.52 2.03
CA PHE A 97 4.21 1.99 1.51
C PHE A 97 3.49 1.12 2.54
N ARG A 98 4.23 0.30 3.30
CA ARG A 98 3.68 -0.56 4.35
C ARG A 98 3.18 0.23 5.54
N ASN A 99 4.00 1.16 6.03
CA ASN A 99 3.78 1.78 7.33
C ASN A 99 2.92 3.04 7.24
N GLN A 100 3.04 3.81 6.17
CA GLN A 100 2.40 5.13 6.08
C GLN A 100 1.20 5.09 5.12
N VAL A 101 1.39 4.53 3.93
CA VAL A 101 0.31 4.37 2.93
C VAL A 101 -0.64 3.22 3.30
N LYS A 102 -0.17 2.26 4.11
CA LYS A 102 -0.90 1.06 4.54
C LYS A 102 -1.34 0.16 3.38
N ASP A 103 -0.63 0.19 2.26
CA ASP A 103 -0.85 -0.72 1.14
C ASP A 103 0.21 -1.83 1.17
N LYS A 104 -0.18 -2.97 1.76
CA LYS A 104 0.69 -4.14 1.87
C LYS A 104 1.07 -4.71 0.51
N GLY A 105 0.15 -4.70 -0.45
CA GLY A 105 0.41 -5.25 -1.78
C GLY A 105 1.35 -4.38 -2.59
N LEU A 106 1.28 -3.05 -2.43
CA LEU A 106 2.28 -2.14 -3.01
C LEU A 106 3.63 -2.30 -2.32
N ALA A 107 3.64 -2.44 -1.00
CA ALA A 107 4.87 -2.61 -0.24
C ALA A 107 5.63 -3.90 -0.58
N GLU A 108 4.92 -5.03 -0.75
CA GLU A 108 5.54 -6.31 -1.13
C GLU A 108 6.15 -6.23 -2.53
N GLU A 109 5.47 -5.61 -3.49
CA GLU A 109 6.01 -5.44 -4.83
C GLU A 109 7.21 -4.48 -4.87
N ALA A 110 7.16 -3.38 -4.11
CA ALA A 110 8.30 -2.49 -3.96
C ALA A 110 9.50 -3.19 -3.32
N ALA A 111 9.27 -4.05 -2.32
CA ALA A 111 10.35 -4.80 -1.67
C ALA A 111 11.06 -5.75 -2.64
N VAL A 112 10.32 -6.38 -3.57
CA VAL A 112 10.92 -7.21 -4.62
C VAL A 112 11.80 -6.38 -5.56
N ILE A 113 11.37 -5.16 -5.90
CA ILE A 113 12.15 -4.23 -6.74
C ILE A 113 13.39 -3.73 -6.01
N GLU A 114 13.29 -3.47 -4.70
CA GLU A 114 14.41 -3.04 -3.85
C GLU A 114 15.48 -4.13 -3.67
N ASP A 115 15.07 -5.41 -3.56
CA ASP A 115 15.96 -6.57 -3.43
C ASP A 115 16.64 -6.97 -4.75
N ASP A 116 16.14 -6.49 -5.90
CA ASP A 116 16.72 -6.78 -7.20
C ASP A 116 17.93 -5.89 -7.49
N ASP A 117 19.12 -6.39 -7.16
CA ASP A 117 20.41 -5.75 -7.44
C ASP A 117 20.72 -5.62 -8.95
N SER A 118 19.99 -6.31 -9.83
CA SER A 118 20.19 -6.19 -11.28
C SER A 118 19.48 -4.97 -11.88
N LEU A 119 18.54 -4.36 -11.14
CA LEU A 119 17.82 -3.18 -11.61
C LEU A 119 18.66 -1.92 -11.41
N ASP A 120 18.86 -1.19 -12.51
CA ASP A 120 19.39 0.15 -12.47
C ASP A 120 18.36 1.14 -11.84
N PRO A 121 18.81 2.31 -11.35
CA PRO A 121 17.93 3.29 -10.70
C PRO A 121 16.76 3.76 -11.55
N ARG A 122 16.91 3.79 -12.88
CA ARG A 122 15.85 4.24 -13.79
C ARG A 122 14.77 3.18 -13.97
N LYS A 123 15.18 1.91 -14.14
CA LYS A 123 14.26 0.78 -14.26
C LYS A 123 13.50 0.53 -12.96
N SER A 124 14.18 0.56 -11.82
CA SER A 124 13.52 0.43 -10.51
C SER A 124 12.50 1.56 -10.29
N ARG A 125 12.85 2.79 -10.66
CA ARG A 125 11.92 3.93 -10.64
C ARG A 125 10.68 3.73 -11.51
N ALA A 126 10.87 3.31 -12.75
CA ALA A 126 9.75 3.00 -13.65
C ALA A 126 8.88 1.85 -13.09
N ALA A 127 9.49 0.80 -12.54
CA ALA A 127 8.76 -0.33 -11.96
C ALA A 127 7.92 0.07 -10.73
N ILE A 128 8.47 0.90 -9.84
CA ILE A 128 7.72 1.45 -8.70
C ILE A 128 6.59 2.36 -9.20
N ALA A 129 6.85 3.21 -10.19
CA ALA A 129 5.82 4.08 -10.75
C ALA A 129 4.65 3.29 -11.35
N GLU A 130 4.93 2.27 -12.14
CA GLU A 130 3.93 1.35 -12.70
C GLU A 130 3.14 0.61 -11.60
N ALA A 131 3.81 0.17 -10.53
CA ALA A 131 3.16 -0.48 -9.40
C ALA A 131 2.17 0.45 -8.67
N VAL A 132 2.52 1.74 -8.55
CA VAL A 132 1.63 2.78 -7.99
C VAL A 132 0.48 3.08 -8.96
N HIS A 133 0.76 3.33 -10.24
CA HIS A 133 -0.27 3.63 -11.24
C HIS A 133 -1.33 2.54 -11.34
N ARG A 134 -0.94 1.27 -11.45
CA ARG A 134 -1.88 0.14 -11.52
C ARG A 134 -2.82 0.03 -10.31
N ARG A 135 -2.42 0.57 -9.15
CA ARG A 135 -3.23 0.52 -7.93
C ARG A 135 -4.06 1.78 -7.72
N TYR A 136 -3.59 2.95 -8.13
CA TYR A 136 -4.14 4.24 -7.74
C TYR A 136 -4.62 5.10 -8.92
N THR A 137 -4.39 4.69 -10.16
CA THR A 137 -4.95 5.24 -11.40
C THR A 137 -5.98 4.25 -11.97
#